data_AF-K1U6S3-F1
#
_entry.id   AF-K1U6S3-F1
#
_cell.length_a   1.000
_cell.length_b   1.000
_cell.length_c   1.000
_cell.angle_alpha   90.00
_cell.angle_beta   90.00
_cell.angle_gamma   90.00
#
_symmetry.space_group_name_H-M   'P 1'
#
loop_
_entity.id
_entity.type
_entity.pdbx_description
1 polymer ?
#
loop_
_entity_poly.entity_id
_entity_poly.type
_entity_poly.pdbx_seq_one_letter_code
_entity_poly.pdbx_strand_id
1 'polypeptide(L)'
;ETLNANPFFSFAEHNCADVRDIQANFYSEVIKKNNPEKLLMVGGPPCQPFSKAGYWITNEKRKAFEDERNMVGEYLRIISEIRPDGFLLENVESILHPTNRPVVDFIENEITKMGYNFKRILANAVDYGIPQKRKRVIYIASNNSIEGEPIKLRQRRS
;
A
#
# COMPACT_ATOMS: atom_id res chain seq x y z
N GLU A 1 20.18 4.26 -2.01
CA GLU A 1 21.51 3.84 -1.52
C GLU A 1 21.45 2.55 -0.69
N THR A 2 20.70 2.49 0.42
CA THR A 2 20.66 1.29 1.30
C THR A 2 20.16 0.01 0.62
N LEU A 3 19.12 0.09 -0.22
CA LEU A 3 18.62 -1.09 -0.95
C LEU A 3 19.66 -1.63 -1.94
N ASN A 4 20.30 -0.76 -2.70
CA ASN A 4 21.36 -1.11 -3.66
C ASN A 4 22.60 -1.70 -2.96
N ALA A 5 22.90 -1.24 -1.74
CA ALA A 5 24.04 -1.71 -0.96
C ALA A 5 23.81 -3.10 -0.35
N ASN A 6 22.57 -3.62 -0.34
CA ASN A 6 22.27 -4.93 0.20
C ASN A 6 22.50 -6.02 -0.87
N PRO A 7 23.49 -6.92 -0.69
CA PRO A 7 23.82 -7.94 -1.70
C PRO A 7 22.67 -8.88 -2.02
N PHE A 8 21.73 -9.06 -1.08
CA PHE A 8 20.53 -9.85 -1.29
C PHE A 8 19.69 -9.31 -2.45
N PHE A 9 19.65 -7.99 -2.66
CA PHE A 9 18.88 -7.36 -3.74
C PHE A 9 19.72 -7.04 -4.99
N SER A 10 20.88 -7.68 -5.15
CA SER A 10 21.74 -7.48 -6.34
C SER A 10 21.09 -7.91 -7.65
N PHE A 11 20.09 -8.80 -7.60
CA PHE A 11 19.30 -9.21 -8.75
C PHE A 11 18.19 -8.22 -9.13
N ALA A 12 17.87 -7.26 -8.27
CA ALA A 12 16.78 -6.33 -8.47
C ALA A 12 17.24 -5.09 -9.23
N GLU A 13 16.34 -4.54 -10.05
CA GLU A 13 16.52 -3.22 -10.63
C GLU A 13 16.06 -2.15 -9.62
N HIS A 14 16.94 -1.20 -9.31
CA HIS A 14 16.67 -0.17 -8.31
C HIS A 14 16.52 1.19 -8.99
N ASN A 15 15.33 1.77 -8.88
CA ASN A 15 14.99 3.05 -9.47
C ASN A 15 14.70 4.08 -8.38
N CYS A 16 15.35 5.25 -8.47
CA CYS A 16 15.10 6.40 -7.59
C CYS A 16 14.45 7.51 -8.43
N ALA A 17 13.14 7.61 -8.33
CA ALA A 17 12.34 8.57 -9.08
C ALA A 17 11.09 8.96 -8.29
N ASP A 18 10.50 10.10 -8.64
CA ASP A 18 9.21 10.52 -8.10
C ASP A 18 8.09 9.80 -8.84
N VAL A 19 7.21 9.09 -8.12
CA VAL A 19 6.14 8.31 -8.73
C VAL A 19 5.10 9.18 -9.46
N ARG A 20 5.03 10.49 -9.16
CA ARG A 20 4.19 11.46 -9.90
C ARG A 20 4.64 11.62 -11.35
N ASP A 21 5.93 11.46 -11.60
CA ASP A 21 6.55 11.58 -12.93
C ASP A 21 6.64 10.24 -13.65
N ILE A 22 6.15 9.16 -13.02
CA ILE A 22 6.20 7.79 -13.56
C ILE A 22 4.83 7.41 -14.14
N GLN A 23 4.87 6.75 -15.28
CA GLN A 23 3.73 6.05 -15.90
C GLN A 23 4.04 4.56 -16.03
N ALA A 24 3.03 3.73 -16.27
CA ALA A 24 3.20 2.28 -16.42
C ALA A 24 4.24 1.87 -17.48
N ASN A 25 4.45 2.67 -18.53
CA ASN A 25 5.44 2.40 -19.55
C ASN A 25 6.87 2.33 -18.99
N PHE A 26 7.17 3.03 -17.89
CA PHE A 26 8.44 2.99 -17.18
C PHE A 26 8.81 1.56 -16.77
N TYR A 27 7.81 0.75 -16.39
CA TYR A 27 8.01 -0.65 -15.99
C TYR A 27 7.86 -1.64 -17.15
N SER A 28 7.53 -1.19 -18.36
CA SER A 28 7.20 -2.10 -19.46
C SER A 28 8.39 -2.95 -19.91
N GLU A 29 9.60 -2.39 -19.91
CA GLU A 29 10.81 -3.12 -20.29
C GLU A 29 11.16 -4.20 -19.27
N VAL A 30 11.15 -3.87 -17.97
CA VAL A 30 11.44 -4.85 -16.91
C VAL A 30 10.39 -5.95 -16.85
N ILE A 31 9.11 -5.64 -17.02
CA ILE A 31 8.03 -6.64 -17.05
C ILE A 31 8.21 -7.57 -18.27
N LYS A 32 8.42 -7.01 -19.47
CA LYS A 32 8.62 -7.82 -20.70
C LYS A 32 9.85 -8.71 -20.61
N LYS A 33 10.97 -8.17 -20.11
CA LYS A 33 12.22 -8.91 -19.97
C LYS A 33 12.07 -10.12 -19.03
N ASN A 34 11.34 -9.96 -17.93
CA ASN A 34 11.15 -11.04 -16.95
C ASN A 34 9.99 -11.98 -17.29
N ASN A 35 9.05 -11.55 -18.15
CA ASN A 35 7.89 -12.31 -18.61
C ASN A 35 7.23 -13.15 -17.50
N PRO A 36 6.79 -12.51 -16.39
CA PRO A 36 6.31 -13.25 -15.23
C PRO A 36 4.96 -13.92 -15.52
N GLU A 37 4.74 -15.11 -14.97
CA GLU A 37 3.41 -15.75 -14.98
C GLU A 37 2.38 -14.92 -14.18
N LYS A 38 2.85 -14.31 -13.08
CA LYS A 38 2.07 -13.46 -12.19
C LYS A 38 2.84 -12.22 -11.81
N LEU A 39 2.19 -11.06 -11.90
CA LEU A 39 2.74 -9.78 -11.48
C LEU A 39 2.07 -9.30 -10.20
N LEU A 40 2.87 -8.99 -9.18
CA LEU A 40 2.40 -8.41 -7.93
C LEU A 40 3.04 -7.05 -7.69
N MET A 41 2.27 -6.10 -7.17
CA MET A 41 2.78 -4.81 -6.73
C MET A 41 2.65 -4.66 -5.22
N VAL A 42 3.70 -4.21 -4.54
CA VAL A 42 3.71 -4.06 -3.09
C VAL A 42 4.22 -2.66 -2.76
N GLY A 43 3.46 -1.91 -1.96
CA GLY A 43 3.81 -0.54 -1.64
C GLY A 43 3.25 -0.07 -0.31
N GLY A 44 3.97 0.84 0.32
CA GLY A 44 3.52 1.60 1.49
C GLY A 44 3.49 3.09 1.17
N PRO A 45 2.55 3.56 0.32
CA PRO A 45 2.52 4.96 -0.10
C PRO A 45 2.31 5.89 1.10
N PRO A 46 3.12 6.96 1.24
CA PRO A 46 2.96 7.88 2.36
C PRO A 46 1.61 8.58 2.31
N CYS A 47 1.00 8.71 3.49
CA CYS A 47 -0.33 9.29 3.69
C CYS A 47 -0.20 10.49 4.64
N GLN A 48 0.56 11.50 4.21
CA GLN A 48 1.01 12.60 5.06
C GLN A 48 -0.11 13.49 5.67
N PRO A 49 -1.25 13.77 5.01
CA PRO A 49 -2.31 14.60 5.59
C PRO A 49 -2.98 13.94 6.82
N PHE A 50 -2.89 12.62 6.94
CA PHE A 50 -3.69 11.80 7.85
C PHE A 50 -2.86 11.19 9.00
N SER A 51 -1.61 11.63 9.13
CA SER A 51 -0.75 11.28 10.26
C SER A 51 -1.13 12.07 11.53
N LYS A 52 -0.76 11.58 12.72
CA LYS A 52 -1.00 12.28 14.00
C LYS A 52 -0.50 13.73 14.04
N ALA A 53 0.43 14.11 13.17
CA ALA A 53 0.96 15.46 13.06
C ALA A 53 0.05 16.42 12.25
N GLY A 54 -0.83 15.90 11.38
CA GLY A 54 -1.82 16.68 10.60
C GLY A 54 -3.12 16.97 11.36
N TYR A 55 -3.25 16.42 12.57
CA TYR A 55 -4.47 16.49 13.41
C TYR A 55 -4.90 17.92 13.80
N TRP A 56 -4.00 18.89 13.65
CA TRP A 56 -4.23 20.31 13.95
C TRP A 56 -4.77 21.13 12.78
N ILE A 57 -4.89 20.54 11.58
CA ILE A 57 -5.51 21.22 10.44
C ILE A 57 -7.03 21.01 10.57
N THR A 58 -7.69 22.08 10.99
CA THR A 58 -9.13 22.17 11.20
C THR A 58 -9.95 21.59 10.04
N ASN A 59 -11.13 21.04 10.39
CA ASN A 59 -12.16 20.46 9.51
C ASN A 59 -12.64 21.34 8.33
N GLU A 60 -12.06 22.53 8.12
CA GLU A 60 -12.47 23.50 7.10
C GLU A 60 -11.81 23.29 5.73
N LYS A 61 -10.85 22.39 5.58
CA LYS A 61 -10.24 22.09 4.28
C LYS A 61 -10.39 20.62 3.92
N ARG A 62 -11.53 20.30 3.30
CA ARG A 62 -11.78 19.10 2.45
C ARG A 62 -10.80 18.95 1.27
N LYS A 63 -9.67 19.68 1.25
CA LYS A 63 -8.57 19.58 0.29
C LYS A 63 -7.56 18.48 0.63
N ALA A 64 -7.76 17.71 1.69
CA ALA A 64 -6.88 16.58 2.02
C ALA A 64 -6.82 15.50 0.92
N PHE A 65 -7.82 15.45 0.03
CA PHE A 65 -7.82 14.63 -1.18
C PHE A 65 -6.97 15.20 -2.32
N GLU A 66 -6.87 16.52 -2.41
CA GLU A 66 -6.06 17.26 -3.39
C GLU A 66 -4.65 17.56 -2.84
N ASP A 67 -4.30 17.02 -1.67
CA ASP A 67 -3.01 17.23 -1.06
C ASP A 67 -1.96 16.41 -1.83
N GLU A 68 -1.03 17.11 -2.48
CA GLU A 68 0.07 16.54 -3.26
C GLU A 68 0.95 15.57 -2.45
N ARG A 69 0.83 15.58 -1.13
CA ARG A 69 1.54 14.67 -0.21
C ARG A 69 0.78 13.36 0.03
N ASN A 70 -0.43 13.21 -0.50
CA ASN A 70 -1.20 11.98 -0.48
C ASN A 70 -0.81 11.10 -1.66
N MET A 71 0.13 10.18 -1.44
CA MET A 71 0.65 9.30 -2.50
C MET A 71 -0.18 8.04 -2.69
N VAL A 72 -1.28 7.88 -1.95
CA VAL A 72 -2.21 6.75 -2.11
C VAL A 72 -2.87 6.81 -3.49
N GLY A 73 -3.26 8.00 -3.95
CA GLY A 73 -3.85 8.20 -5.28
C GLY A 73 -2.87 7.81 -6.39
N GLU A 74 -1.63 8.29 -6.32
CA GLU A 74 -0.58 7.96 -7.30
C GLU A 74 -0.25 6.47 -7.32
N TYR A 75 -0.20 5.82 -6.16
CA TYR A 75 -0.01 4.37 -6.10
C TYR A 75 -1.14 3.61 -6.79
N LEU A 76 -2.40 3.99 -6.53
CA LEU A 76 -3.57 3.40 -7.16
C LEU A 76 -3.63 3.73 -8.67
N ARG A 77 -3.18 4.92 -9.09
CA ARG A 77 -3.03 5.29 -10.50
C ARG A 77 -2.09 4.32 -11.21
N ILE A 78 -0.89 4.10 -10.68
CA ILE A 78 0.07 3.15 -11.29
C ILE A 78 -0.50 1.74 -11.33
N ILE A 79 -1.19 1.27 -10.28
CA ILE A 79 -1.89 -0.03 -10.29
C ILE A 79 -2.95 -0.07 -11.40
N SER A 80 -3.71 1.00 -11.58
CA SER A 80 -4.75 1.07 -12.61
C SER A 80 -4.18 1.02 -14.03
N GLU A 81 -2.98 1.58 -14.23
CA GLU A 81 -2.28 1.55 -15.51
C GLU A 81 -1.60 0.21 -15.78
N ILE A 82 -0.95 -0.39 -14.77
CA ILE A 82 -0.19 -1.65 -14.90
C ILE A 82 -1.11 -2.88 -14.87
N ARG A 83 -2.22 -2.82 -14.12
CA ARG A 83 -3.19 -3.92 -13.94
C ARG A 83 -2.52 -5.24 -13.48
N PRO A 84 -1.78 -5.26 -12.35
CA PRO A 84 -1.14 -6.49 -11.85
C PRO A 84 -2.17 -7.58 -11.46
N ASP A 85 -1.76 -8.83 -11.30
CA ASP A 85 -2.63 -9.91 -10.81
C ASP A 85 -3.10 -9.71 -9.36
N GLY A 86 -2.32 -8.93 -8.60
CA GLY A 86 -2.65 -8.50 -7.26
C GLY A 86 -1.70 -7.44 -6.74
N PHE A 87 -2.09 -6.80 -5.65
CA PHE A 87 -1.23 -5.82 -4.98
C PHE A 87 -1.46 -5.78 -3.47
N LEU A 88 -0.50 -5.17 -2.79
CA LEU A 88 -0.56 -4.87 -1.37
C LEU A 88 -0.37 -3.37 -1.15
N LEU A 89 -1.27 -2.76 -0.37
CA LEU A 89 -1.14 -1.39 0.11
C LEU A 89 -1.00 -1.43 1.64
N GLU A 90 0.17 -1.05 2.13
CA GLU A 90 0.44 -0.90 3.56
C GLU A 90 0.24 0.56 3.99
N ASN A 91 -0.35 0.74 5.18
CA ASN A 91 -0.42 2.05 5.81
C ASN A 91 -0.45 1.98 7.34
N VAL A 92 -0.32 3.14 7.98
CA VAL A 92 -0.41 3.29 9.44
C VAL A 92 -1.82 3.05 9.96
N GLU A 93 -1.97 2.56 11.20
CA GLU A 93 -3.27 2.36 11.85
C GLU A 93 -4.14 3.63 11.89
N SER A 94 -3.54 4.82 11.96
CA SER A 94 -4.28 6.07 12.03
C SER A 94 -5.14 6.37 10.80
N ILE A 95 -4.91 5.70 9.66
CA ILE A 95 -5.79 5.82 8.49
C ILE A 95 -7.23 5.37 8.79
N LEU A 96 -7.42 4.49 9.79
CA LEU A 96 -8.74 4.01 10.22
C LEU A 96 -9.46 4.94 11.20
N HIS A 97 -8.85 6.08 11.55
CA HIS A 97 -9.51 7.05 12.42
C HIS A 97 -10.81 7.56 11.76
N PRO A 98 -11.91 7.79 12.50
CA PRO A 98 -13.19 8.22 11.92
C PRO A 98 -13.11 9.46 11.03
N THR A 99 -12.23 10.41 11.36
CA THR A 99 -12.00 11.62 10.55
C THR A 99 -11.40 11.33 9.17
N ASN A 100 -10.74 10.19 9.02
CA ASN A 100 -10.04 9.76 7.80
C ASN A 100 -10.90 8.79 6.97
N ARG A 101 -12.17 8.58 7.37
CA ARG A 101 -13.12 7.70 6.68
C ARG A 101 -13.19 7.95 5.17
N PRO A 102 -13.20 9.19 4.66
CA PRO A 102 -13.19 9.44 3.22
C PRO A 102 -12.00 8.82 2.47
N VAL A 103 -10.83 8.70 3.10
CA VAL A 103 -9.63 8.09 2.50
C VAL A 103 -9.80 6.59 2.37
N VAL A 104 -10.31 5.95 3.43
CA VAL A 104 -10.62 4.52 3.44
C VAL A 104 -11.65 4.21 2.36
N ASP A 105 -12.72 4.99 2.29
CA ASP A 105 -13.77 4.81 1.28
C ASP A 105 -13.21 5.00 -0.13
N PHE A 106 -12.34 5.99 -0.36
CA PHE A 106 -11.68 6.15 -1.65
C PHE A 106 -10.81 4.96 -2.03
N ILE A 107 -9.94 4.49 -1.12
CA ILE A 107 -9.10 3.32 -1.39
C ILE A 107 -10.02 2.16 -1.80
N GLU A 108 -10.98 1.81 -0.95
CA GLU A 108 -11.87 0.67 -1.17
C GLU A 108 -12.67 0.82 -2.47
N ASN A 109 -13.17 2.02 -2.77
CA ASN A 109 -13.87 2.32 -4.02
C ASN A 109 -12.97 2.18 -5.25
N GLU A 110 -11.74 2.69 -5.23
CA GLU A 110 -10.81 2.56 -6.36
C GLU A 110 -10.42 1.10 -6.60
N ILE A 111 -10.18 0.33 -5.53
CA ILE A 111 -9.92 -1.11 -5.63
C ILE A 111 -11.11 -1.83 -6.29
N THR A 112 -12.33 -1.54 -5.85
CA THR A 112 -13.56 -2.12 -6.42
C THR A 112 -13.81 -1.67 -7.85
N LYS A 113 -13.60 -0.39 -8.19
CA LYS A 113 -13.70 0.13 -9.57
C LYS A 113 -12.72 -0.56 -10.52
N MET A 114 -11.53 -0.87 -10.03
CA MET A 114 -10.55 -1.66 -10.76
C MET A 114 -10.93 -3.15 -10.89
N GLY A 115 -11.99 -3.62 -10.24
CA GLY A 115 -12.47 -5.00 -10.34
C GLY A 115 -11.69 -6.01 -9.50
N TYR A 116 -10.89 -5.53 -8.54
CA TYR A 116 -10.19 -6.43 -7.61
C TYR A 116 -11.07 -6.80 -6.42
N ASN A 117 -10.93 -8.04 -5.95
CA ASN A 117 -11.34 -8.43 -4.61
C ASN A 117 -10.28 -7.95 -3.62
N PHE A 118 -10.67 -7.59 -2.40
CA PHE A 118 -9.70 -7.20 -1.39
C PHE A 118 -10.07 -7.61 0.02
N LYS A 119 -9.05 -7.66 0.87
CA LYS A 119 -9.17 -7.84 2.30
C LYS A 119 -8.35 -6.79 3.04
N ARG A 120 -8.97 -6.16 4.04
CA ARG A 120 -8.31 -5.20 4.93
C ARG A 120 -7.94 -5.88 6.24
N ILE A 121 -6.65 -5.88 6.56
CA ILE A 121 -6.08 -6.58 7.71
C ILE A 121 -5.40 -5.56 8.63
N LEU A 122 -5.70 -5.63 9.93
CA LEU A 122 -4.95 -4.90 10.95
C LEU A 122 -3.92 -5.84 11.60
N ALA A 123 -2.67 -5.72 11.17
CA ALA A 123 -1.56 -6.54 11.65
C ALA A 123 -0.80 -5.83 12.77
N ASN A 124 -0.46 -6.53 13.86
CA ASN A 124 0.43 -6.03 14.90
C ASN A 124 1.72 -6.84 14.90
N ALA A 125 2.89 -6.19 14.80
CA ALA A 125 4.19 -6.87 14.74
C ALA A 125 4.44 -7.82 15.93
N VAL A 126 3.86 -7.53 17.11
CA VAL A 126 3.89 -8.42 18.29
C VAL A 126 3.27 -9.80 18.03
N ASP A 127 2.24 -9.86 17.19
CA ASP A 127 1.55 -11.12 16.86
C ASP A 127 2.44 -12.03 16.00
N TYR A 128 3.50 -11.48 15.39
CA TYR A 128 4.44 -12.15 14.49
C TYR A 128 5.86 -12.22 15.08
N GLY A 129 5.97 -12.22 16.41
CA GLY A 129 7.24 -12.49 17.11
C GLY A 129 8.19 -11.30 17.22
N ILE A 130 7.81 -10.12 16.73
CA ILE A 130 8.63 -8.91 16.86
C ILE A 130 8.27 -8.22 18.19
N PRO A 131 9.22 -7.97 19.11
CA PRO A 131 8.96 -7.34 20.41
C PRO A 131 8.74 -5.82 20.28
N GLN A 132 7.87 -5.40 19.36
CA GLN A 132 7.56 -4.01 19.04
C GLN A 132 6.06 -3.84 18.85
N LYS A 133 5.45 -2.91 19.59
CA LYS A 133 4.06 -2.49 19.35
C LYS A 133 4.02 -1.65 18.07
N ARG A 134 3.71 -2.29 16.95
CA ARG A 134 3.59 -1.62 15.65
C ARG A 134 2.41 -2.22 14.89
N LYS A 135 1.33 -1.46 14.84
CA LYS A 135 0.15 -1.82 14.06
C LYS A 135 0.19 -1.22 12.67
N ARG A 136 -0.25 -1.99 11.69
CA ARG A 136 -0.33 -1.64 10.27
C ARG A 136 -1.62 -2.13 9.65
N VAL A 137 -2.19 -1.29 8.82
CA VAL A 137 -3.32 -1.62 7.96
C VAL A 137 -2.74 -2.10 6.66
N ILE A 138 -3.20 -3.26 6.22
CA ILE A 138 -2.76 -3.89 4.99
C ILE A 138 -4.00 -4.18 4.17
N TYR A 139 -4.07 -3.60 2.98
CA TYR A 139 -4.98 -4.05 1.95
C TYR A 139 -4.26 -5.07 1.08
N ILE A 140 -4.81 -6.27 0.98
CA ILE A 140 -4.39 -7.27 0.00
C ILE A 140 -5.50 -7.32 -1.04
N ALA A 141 -5.14 -7.18 -2.32
CA ALA A 141 -6.09 -7.17 -3.42
C ALA A 141 -5.64 -8.12 -4.54
N SER A 142 -6.59 -8.80 -5.19
CA SER A 142 -6.35 -9.74 -6.28
C SER A 142 -7.57 -9.92 -7.17
N ASN A 143 -7.35 -10.37 -8.41
CA ASN A 143 -8.42 -10.75 -9.33
C ASN A 143 -9.25 -11.92 -8.79
N ASN A 144 -8.67 -12.75 -7.92
CA ASN A 144 -9.33 -13.89 -7.29
C ASN A 144 -9.85 -13.53 -5.89
N SER A 145 -10.76 -14.36 -5.37
CA SER A 145 -11.16 -14.28 -3.96
C SER A 145 -9.96 -14.48 -3.04
N ILE A 146 -9.92 -13.73 -1.93
CA ILE A 146 -8.86 -13.83 -0.93
C ILE A 146 -9.41 -14.56 0.28
N GLU A 147 -8.93 -15.78 0.50
CA GLU A 147 -9.30 -16.63 1.61
C GLU A 147 -8.19 -16.70 2.67
N GLY A 148 -8.58 -16.96 3.92
CA GLY A 148 -7.64 -17.11 5.03
C GLY A 148 -7.22 -15.80 5.72
N GLU A 149 -6.45 -15.95 6.80
CA GLU A 149 -5.91 -14.87 7.62
C GLU A 149 -4.40 -15.08 7.81
N PRO A 150 -3.61 -14.01 7.99
CA PRO A 150 -2.20 -14.17 8.32
C PRO A 150 -2.02 -14.99 9.60
N ILE A 151 -1.11 -15.97 9.53
CA ILE A 151 -0.81 -16.86 10.64
C ILE A 151 -0.04 -16.07 11.71
N LYS A 152 -0.63 -15.95 12.89
CA LYS A 152 0.00 -15.30 14.04
C LYS A 152 0.86 -16.31 14.80
N LEU A 153 2.11 -15.96 15.09
CA LEU A 153 3.02 -16.79 15.90
C LEU A 153 2.57 -16.84 17.36
N ARG A 154 1.99 -15.74 17.84
CA ARG A 154 1.45 -15.65 19.19
C ARG A 154 -0.06 -15.85 19.13
N GLN A 155 -0.52 -17.09 19.30
CA GLN A 155 -1.93 -17.29 19.66
C GLN A 155 -2.12 -16.58 21.00
N ARG A 156 -3.04 -15.60 21.06
CA ARG A 156 -3.47 -15.03 22.34
C ARG A 156 -3.93 -16.24 23.17
N ARG A 157 -3.22 -16.55 24.26
CA ARG A 157 -3.79 -17.40 25.29
C ARG A 157 -5.06 -16.68 25.74
N SER A 158 -6.20 -17.33 25.50
CA SER A 158 -7.52 -16.91 25.97
C SER A 158 -7.52 -16.71 27.47
#